data_AF-A0AAW0REY6-F1
#
_entry.id   AF-A0AAW0REY6-F1
#
_cell.length_a   1.000
_cell.length_b   1.000
_cell.length_c   1.000
_cell.angle_alpha   90.00
_cell.angle_beta   90.00
_cell.angle_gamma   90.00
#
_symmetry.space_group_name_H-M   'P 1'
#
loop_
_entity.id
_entity.type
_entity.pdbx_description
1 polymer ?
#
loop_
_entity_poly.entity_id
_entity_poly.type
_entity_poly.pdbx_seq_one_letter_code
_entity_poly.pdbx_strand_id
1 'polypeptide(L)' 'MSHAADVLRKIEDDRDGDFCDLTIASGPLRFAVHRVVVCAQSQVIRTACTGPWMEAASGVLEVKEWPAELVRRMVDY' A
#
# COMPACT_ATOMS: atom_id res chain seq x y z
N MET A 1 11.04 22.41 9.05
CA MET A 1 10.37 21.20 8.49
C MET A 1 9.76 20.43 9.65
N SER A 2 8.57 19.86 9.47
CA SER A 2 7.94 19.03 10.50
C SER A 2 8.64 17.67 10.54
N HIS A 3 9.02 17.18 11.73
CA HIS A 3 9.63 15.86 11.90
C HIS A 3 8.80 14.74 11.24
N ALA A 4 7.48 14.86 11.25
CA ALA A 4 6.58 13.88 10.62
C ALA A 4 6.74 13.82 9.09
N ALA A 5 6.95 14.97 8.42
CA ALA A 5 7.16 15.01 6.98
C ALA A 5 8.50 14.38 6.59
N ASP A 6 9.54 14.56 7.41
CA ASP A 6 10.84 13.95 7.16
C ASP A 6 10.82 12.44 7.38
N VAL A 7 9.99 11.93 8.31
CA VAL A 7 9.77 10.49 8.49
C VAL A 7 9.05 9.89 7.29
N LEU A 8 7.96 10.51 6.82
CA LEU A 8 7.22 10.03 5.65
C LEU A 8 8.09 9.97 4.39
N ARG A 9 8.94 10.98 4.17
CA ARG A 9 9.88 10.97 3.04
C ARG A 9 10.85 9.79 3.09
N LYS A 10 11.39 9.46 4.26
CA LYS A 10 12.27 8.29 4.42
C LYS A 10 11.55 6.96 4.14
N ILE A 11 10.28 6.86 4.56
CA ILE A 11 9.47 5.67 4.25
C ILE A 11 9.20 5.58 2.73
N GLU A 12 9.00 6.71 2.06
CA GLU A 12 8.87 6.75 0.59
C GLU A 12 10.17 6.33 -0.11
N ASP A 13 11.34 6.72 0.41
CA ASP A 13 12.64 6.30 -0.13
C ASP A 13 12.81 4.76 -0.09
N ASP A 14 12.17 4.08 0.87
CA ASP A 14 12.21 2.61 1.03
C ASP A 14 11.22 1.86 0.09
N ARG A 15 10.53 2.55 -0.83
CA ARG A 15 9.51 1.96 -1.74
C ARG A 15 10.03 0.88 -2.70
N ASP A 16 11.34 0.73 -2.81
CA ASP A 16 12.01 -0.29 -3.66
C ASP A 16 12.03 -1.69 -3.02
N GLY A 17 11.29 -1.88 -1.93
CA GLY A 17 11.01 -3.18 -1.31
C GLY A 17 11.47 -3.30 0.14
N ASP A 18 12.23 -2.31 0.64
CA ASP A 18 12.66 -2.29 2.03
C ASP A 18 11.46 -2.05 2.95
N PHE A 19 11.30 -2.96 3.91
CA PHE A 19 10.19 -2.96 4.88
C PHE A 19 8.78 -3.02 4.27
N CYS A 20 8.64 -3.31 2.98
CA CYS A 20 7.35 -3.50 2.31
C CYS A 20 6.79 -4.89 2.64
N ASP A 21 5.63 -4.93 3.28
CA ASP A 21 4.96 -6.15 3.75
C ASP A 21 3.57 -6.36 3.12
N LEU A 22 3.20 -5.51 2.16
CA LEU A 22 1.99 -5.63 1.36
C LEU A 22 2.29 -5.35 -0.11
N THR A 23 1.65 -6.09 -1.01
CA THR A 23 1.60 -5.80 -2.44
C THR A 23 0.20 -5.37 -2.83
N ILE A 24 0.07 -4.19 -3.44
CA ILE A 24 -1.15 -3.81 -4.15
C ILE A 24 -0.97 -4.22 -5.62
N ALA A 25 -1.87 -5.04 -6.14
CA ALA A 25 -1.84 -5.53 -7.51
C ALA A 25 -2.99 -4.96 -8.33
N SER A 26 -2.74 -4.60 -9.59
CA SER A 26 -3.78 -4.23 -10.55
C SER A 26 -3.38 -4.72 -11.93
N GLY A 27 -4.08 -5.76 -12.40
CA GLY A 27 -3.71 -6.48 -13.62
C GLY A 27 -2.26 -6.98 -13.55
N PRO A 28 -1.40 -6.64 -14.53
CA PRO A 28 -0.01 -7.08 -14.55
C PRO A 28 0.90 -6.29 -13.61
N LEU A 29 0.45 -5.14 -13.09
CA LEU A 29 1.30 -4.27 -12.26
C LEU A 29 1.18 -4.63 -10.78
N ARG A 30 2.32 -4.55 -10.09
CA ARG A 30 2.47 -4.81 -8.66
C ARG A 30 3.20 -3.64 -8.02
N PHE A 31 2.68 -3.18 -6.90
CA PHE A 31 3.23 -2.06 -6.12
C PHE A 31 3.54 -2.58 -4.72
N ALA A 32 4.84 -2.66 -4.37
CA ALA A 32 5.27 -2.94 -3.01
C ALA A 32 5.00 -1.71 -2.14
N VAL A 33 4.35 -1.90 -0.99
CA VAL A 33 3.99 -0.81 -0.08
C VAL A 33 4.14 -1.24 1.38
N HIS A 34 4.35 -0.28 2.26
CA HIS A 34 4.30 -0.48 3.71
C HIS A 34 2.84 -0.56 4.16
N ARG A 35 2.40 -1.72 4.63
CA ARG A 35 1.02 -1.99 5.08
C ARG A 35 0.57 -0.98 6.13
N VAL A 36 1.44 -0.60 7.05
CA VAL A 36 1.12 0.35 8.12
C VAL A 36 0.72 1.72 7.57
N VAL A 37 1.37 2.19 6.50
CA VAL A 37 1.09 3.49 5.87
C VAL A 37 -0.26 3.45 5.17
N VAL A 38 -0.48 2.47 4.29
CA VAL A 38 -1.74 2.37 3.54
C VAL A 38 -2.95 2.04 4.42
N CYS A 39 -2.77 1.27 5.50
CA CYS A 39 -3.84 1.04 6.49
C CYS A 39 -4.13 2.27 7.36
N ALA A 40 -3.14 3.14 7.58
CA ALA A 40 -3.36 4.42 8.26
C ALA A 40 -4.16 5.39 7.40
N GLN A 41 -3.91 5.41 6.08
CA GLN A 41 -4.60 6.29 5.14
C GLN A 41 -5.98 5.78 4.70
N SER A 42 -6.20 4.47 4.65
CA SER A 42 -7.45 3.88 4.13
C SER A 42 -8.06 2.86 5.08
N GLN A 43 -9.29 3.13 5.52
CA GLN A 43 -10.06 2.18 6.33
C GLN A 43 -10.46 0.93 5.55
N VAL A 44 -10.65 1.04 4.24
CA VAL A 44 -10.97 -0.10 3.37
C VAL A 44 -9.78 -1.05 3.32
N ILE A 45 -8.58 -0.52 3.04
CA ILE A 45 -7.34 -1.32 3.02
C ILE A 45 -7.07 -1.90 4.40
N ARG A 46 -7.23 -1.11 5.47
CA ARG A 46 -7.13 -1.61 6.84
C ARG A 46 -8.03 -2.81 7.07
N THR A 47 -9.31 -2.71 6.71
CA THR A 47 -10.28 -3.78 6.94
C THR A 47 -9.94 -5.04 6.14
N ALA A 48 -9.54 -4.89 4.87
CA ALA A 48 -9.09 -6.01 4.03
C ALA A 48 -7.86 -6.69 4.65
N CYS A 49 -6.90 -5.91 5.13
CA CYS A 49 -5.66 -6.43 5.67
C CYS A 49 -5.75 -6.89 7.13
N THR A 50 -6.67 -6.43 7.98
CA THR A 50 -6.72 -6.86 9.39
C THR A 50 -7.88 -7.80 9.70
N GLY A 51 -8.78 -8.01 8.75
CA GLY A 51 -9.93 -8.91 8.89
C GLY A 51 -9.59 -10.37 8.57
N PRO A 52 -10.62 -11.25 8.55
CA PRO A 52 -10.47 -12.68 8.23
C PRO A 52 -10.37 -12.95 6.72
N TRP A 53 -9.86 -11.99 5.95
CA TRP A 53 -9.85 -12.02 4.48
C TRP A 53 -8.53 -12.55 3.93
N MET A 54 -8.53 -12.91 2.65
CA MET A 54 -7.36 -13.47 2.00
C MET A 54 -6.19 -12.48 1.98
N GLU A 55 -6.47 -11.18 1.82
CA GLU A 55 -5.50 -10.10 1.77
C GLU A 55 -4.68 -10.03 3.07
N ALA A 56 -5.31 -10.32 4.22
CA ALA A 56 -4.63 -10.35 5.51
C ALA A 56 -3.58 -11.47 5.59
N ALA A 57 -3.87 -12.62 4.97
CA ALA A 57 -3.02 -13.81 4.99
C ALA A 57 -2.01 -13.85 3.83
N SER A 58 -2.39 -13.38 2.65
CA SER A 58 -1.57 -13.42 1.43
C SER A 58 -0.59 -12.26 1.33
N GLY A 59 -0.89 -11.12 1.99
CA GLY A 59 -0.15 -9.88 1.79
C GLY A 59 -0.34 -9.29 0.39
N VAL A 60 -1.37 -9.69 -0.34
CA VAL A 60 -1.68 -9.17 -1.68
C VAL A 60 -3.11 -8.64 -1.70
N LEU A 61 -3.26 -7.35 -2.01
CA LEU A 61 -4.55 -6.69 -2.25
C LEU A 61 -4.70 -6.47 -3.75
N GLU A 62 -5.63 -7.19 -4.38
CA GLU A 62 -5.87 -7.10 -5.82
C GLU A 62 -7.02 -6.12 -6.14
N VAL A 63 -6.71 -5.04 -6.85
CA VAL A 63 -7.68 -4.06 -7.34
C VAL A 63 -8.06 -4.39 -8.77
N LYS A 64 -9.28 -4.92 -8.95
CA LYS A 64 -9.80 -5.37 -10.26
C LYS A 64 -10.60 -4.30 -11.00
N GLU A 65 -11.17 -3.35 -10.28
CA GLU A 65 -12.16 -2.40 -10.80
C GLU A 65 -11.51 -1.18 -11.47
N TRP A 66 -10.27 -0.88 -11.12
CA TRP A 66 -9.59 0.34 -11.53
C TRP A 66 -8.33 0.03 -12.35
N PRO A 67 -8.02 0.86 -13.37
CA PRO A 67 -6.80 0.70 -14.15
C PRO A 67 -5.58 0.95 -13.26
N ALA A 68 -4.49 0.24 -13.54
CA ALA A 68 -3.30 0.26 -12.71
C ALA A 68 -2.66 1.65 -12.55
N GLU A 69 -2.83 2.54 -13.54
CA GLU A 69 -2.37 3.93 -13.46
C GLU A 69 -3.15 4.76 -12.42
N LEU A 70 -4.44 4.46 -12.21
CA LEU A 70 -5.21 5.10 -11.14
C LEU A 70 -4.79 4.55 -9.77
N VAL A 71 -4.55 3.24 -9.70
CA VAL A 71 -4.05 2.59 -8.48
C VAL A 71 -2.68 3.12 -8.08
N ARG A 72 -1.77 3.34 -9.04
CA ARG A 72 -0.48 3.98 -8.80
C ARG A 72 -0.64 5.36 -8.18
N ARG A 73 -1.51 6.21 -8.75
CA ARG A 73 -1.79 7.54 -8.20
C ARG A 73 -2.39 7.51 -6.79
N MET A 74 -3.15 6.48 -6.44
CA MET A 74 -3.64 6.26 -5.07
C MET A 74 -2.51 5.89 -4.10
N VAL A 75 -1.51 5.11 -4.56
CA VAL A 75 -0.34 4.75 -3.75
C VAL A 75 0.59 5.95 -3.55
N ASP A 76 0.72 6.81 -4.56
CA ASP A 76 1.61 7.99 -4.53
C ASP A 76 1.00 9.23 -3.81
N TYR A 77 -0.28 9.20 -3.39
CA TYR A 77 -1.00 10.32 -2.74
C TYR A 77 -0.72 10.40 -1.24
#